data_AF-K8P0C7-F1
#
_entry.id   AF-K8P0C7-F1
#
_cell.length_a   1.000
_cell.length_b   1.000
_cell.length_c   1.000
_cell.angle_alpha   90.00
_cell.angle_beta   90.00
_cell.angle_gamma   90.00
#
_symmetry.space_group_name_H-M   'P 1'
#
loop_
_entity.id
_entity.type
_entity.pdbx_description
1 polymer ?
#
loop_
_entity_poly.entity_id
_entity_poly.type
_entity_poly.pdbx_seq_one_letter_code
_entity_poly.pdbx_strand_id
1 'polypeptide(L)' 'MVDRPQTHLNGTFDPDYVATLRKILDIAVEQIALENRTPATKAKMAQTIVSRAANGITDASDLVSSAVRAGETRAA' A
#
# COMPACT_ATOMS: atom_id res chain seq x y z
N MET A 1 12.25 -26.62 -12.52
CA MET A 1 11.02 -25.83 -12.40
C MET A 1 10.95 -25.35 -10.96
N VAL A 2 10.98 -24.03 -10.75
CA VAL A 2 10.99 -23.43 -9.41
C VAL A 2 9.61 -23.63 -8.76
N ASP A 3 9.57 -24.46 -7.72
CA ASP A 3 8.44 -24.55 -6.82
C ASP A 3 8.48 -23.31 -5.91
N ARG A 4 7.87 -22.20 -6.39
CA ARG A 4 7.56 -21.06 -5.54
C ARG A 4 6.25 -21.41 -4.83
N PRO A 5 6.25 -21.66 -3.51
CA PRO A 5 5.00 -21.68 -2.77
C PRO A 5 4.46 -20.24 -2.78
N GLN A 6 3.56 -19.94 -3.71
CA GLN A 6 2.61 -18.86 -3.52
C GLN A 6 1.64 -19.34 -2.43
N THR A 7 2.06 -19.17 -1.18
CA THR A 7 1.26 -19.46 -0.01
C THR A 7 0.02 -18.57 -0.03
N HIS A 8 -1.04 -19.13 -0.58
CA HIS A 8 -2.41 -19.06 -0.12
C HIS A 8 -3.02 -17.64 -0.01
N LEU A 9 -3.82 -17.30 -1.02
CA LEU A 9 -4.86 -16.25 -0.95
C LEU A 9 -6.06 -16.76 -0.13
N ASN A 10 -5.84 -17.16 1.12
CA ASN A 10 -6.89 -17.68 2.01
C ASN A 10 -7.40 -16.59 2.96
N GLY A 11 -8.15 -15.62 2.42
CA GLY A 11 -9.25 -14.87 3.05
C GLY A 11 -9.00 -14.07 4.35
N THR A 12 -7.85 -14.24 4.99
CA THR A 12 -7.45 -13.58 6.23
C THR A 12 -6.26 -12.71 5.89
N PHE A 13 -6.33 -11.43 6.25
CA PHE A 13 -5.18 -10.55 6.20
C PHE A 13 -4.15 -11.08 7.20
N ASP A 14 -3.20 -11.86 6.70
CA ASP A 14 -2.08 -12.37 7.49
C ASP A 14 -1.36 -11.20 8.22
N PRO A 15 -1.02 -11.34 9.51
CA PRO A 15 -0.40 -10.24 10.26
C PRO A 15 0.90 -9.72 9.65
N ASP A 16 1.75 -10.60 9.10
CA ASP A 16 3.00 -10.20 8.45
C ASP A 16 2.73 -9.48 7.12
N TYR A 17 1.68 -9.93 6.40
CA TYR A 17 1.20 -9.24 5.22
C TYR A 17 0.68 -7.83 5.55
N VAL A 18 -0.14 -7.66 6.58
CA VAL A 18 -0.61 -6.34 7.05
C VAL A 18 0.55 -5.46 7.49
N ALA A 19 1.51 -6.01 8.22
CA ALA A 19 2.69 -5.28 8.65
C ALA A 19 3.51 -4.78 7.44
N THR A 20 3.58 -5.58 6.38
CA THR A 20 4.24 -5.20 5.12
C THR A 20 3.50 -4.04 4.44
N LEU A 21 2.18 -4.13 4.27
CA LEU A 21 1.38 -3.05 3.67
C LEU A 21 1.44 -1.76 4.50
N ARG A 22 1.51 -1.87 5.83
CA ARG A 22 1.68 -0.73 6.72
C ARG A 22 3.03 -0.05 6.54
N LYS A 23 4.12 -0.81 6.44
CA LYS A 23 5.46 -0.26 6.14
C LYS A 23 5.47 0.49 4.81
N ILE A 24 4.85 -0.09 3.77
CA ILE A 24 4.70 0.56 2.46
C ILE A 24 3.95 1.89 2.59
N LEU A 25 2.84 1.91 3.35
CA LEU A 25 2.08 3.13 3.59
C LEU A 25 2.92 4.20 4.29
N ASP A 26 3.65 3.84 5.34
CA ASP A 26 4.46 4.79 6.10
C ASP A 26 5.58 5.40 5.22
N ILE A 27 6.24 4.59 4.39
CA ILE A 27 7.22 5.05 3.39
C ILE A 27 6.58 6.01 2.38
N ALA A 28 5.38 5.70 1.88
CA ALA A 28 4.70 6.55 0.91
C ALA A 28 4.28 7.90 1.52
N VAL A 29 3.83 7.91 2.77
CA VAL A 29 3.44 9.15 3.49
C VAL A 29 4.64 10.07 3.68
N GLU A 30 5.83 9.52 3.89
CA GLU A 30 7.06 10.31 4.01
C GLU A 30 7.49 10.99 2.69
N GLN A 31 6.98 10.52 1.54
CA GLN A 31 7.32 11.06 0.22
C GLN A 31 6.37 12.15 -0.28
N ILE A 32 5.19 12.31 0.33
CA ILE A 32 4.25 13.38 -0.03
C ILE A 32 4.55 14.67 0.75
N ALA A 33 4.15 15.81 0.16
CA ALA A 33 4.28 17.12 0.77
C ALA A 33 3.56 17.18 2.14
N LEU A 34 4.14 17.90 3.11
CA LEU A 34 3.67 17.92 4.50
C LEU A 34 2.22 18.41 4.61
N GLU A 35 1.84 19.39 3.79
CA GLU A 35 0.49 19.93 3.70
C GLU A 35 -0.55 18.89 3.24
N ASN A 36 -0.13 17.82 2.59
CA ASN A 36 -1.01 16.75 2.10
C ASN A 36 -1.13 15.59 3.10
N ARG A 37 -0.30 15.52 4.14
CA ARG A 37 -0.27 14.43 5.15
C ARG A 37 -1.42 14.52 6.16
N THR A 38 -2.65 14.52 5.66
CA THR A 38 -3.86 14.48 6.49
C THR A 38 -4.29 13.03 6.76
N PRO A 39 -5.10 12.78 7.80
CA PRO A 39 -5.70 11.46 8.02
C PRO A 39 -6.49 10.95 6.81
N ALA A 40 -7.22 11.84 6.12
CA ALA A 40 -7.98 11.51 4.91
C ALA A 40 -7.06 11.07 3.76
N THR A 41 -5.96 11.79 3.52
CA THR A 41 -4.98 11.41 2.50
C THR A 41 -4.32 10.09 2.85
N LYS A 42 -3.90 9.88 4.10
CA LYS A 42 -3.30 8.60 4.56
C LYS A 42 -4.27 7.43 4.35
N ALA A 43 -5.56 7.61 4.62
CA ALA A 43 -6.59 6.60 4.38
C ALA A 43 -6.74 6.27 2.88
N LYS A 44 -6.79 7.28 2.01
CA LYS A 44 -6.83 7.10 0.54
C LYS A 44 -5.61 6.34 0.02
N MET A 45 -4.43 6.66 0.53
CA MET A 45 -3.18 5.96 0.20
C MET A 45 -3.25 4.50 0.64
N ALA A 46 -3.70 4.23 1.87
CA ALA A 46 -3.87 2.87 2.38
C ALA A 46 -4.86 2.06 1.52
N GLN A 47 -6.00 2.65 1.17
CA GLN A 47 -6.99 2.03 0.29
C GLN A 47 -6.38 1.69 -1.09
N THR A 48 -5.58 2.60 -1.65
CA THR A 48 -4.90 2.39 -2.93
C THR A 48 -3.95 1.20 -2.88
N ILE A 49 -3.16 1.08 -1.81
CA ILE A 49 -2.25 -0.04 -1.58
C ILE A 49 -3.01 -1.36 -1.52
N VAL A 50 -4.03 -1.45 -0.66
CA VAL A 50 -4.81 -2.68 -0.48
C VAL A 50 -5.53 -3.07 -1.78
N SER A 51 -6.13 -2.10 -2.48
CA SER A 51 -6.81 -2.35 -3.75
C SER A 51 -5.86 -2.88 -4.82
N ARG A 52 -4.65 -2.31 -4.95
CA ARG A 52 -3.66 -2.80 -5.91
C ARG A 52 -3.13 -4.18 -5.55
N ALA A 53 -2.87 -4.42 -4.27
CA ALA A 53 -2.42 -5.71 -3.80
C ALA A 53 -3.48 -6.81 -3.98
N ALA A 54 -4.75 -6.49 -3.76
CA ALA A 54 -5.89 -7.37 -4.06
C ALA A 54 -6.02 -7.70 -5.56
N ASN A 55 -5.56 -6.80 -6.45
CA ASN A 55 -5.49 -7.02 -7.90
C ASN A 55 -4.20 -7.75 -8.33
N GLY A 56 -3.41 -8.28 -7.39
CA GLY A 56 -2.21 -9.07 -7.67
C GLY A 56 -0.90 -8.27 -7.79
N ILE A 57 -0.93 -6.95 -7.59
CA ILE A 57 0.28 -6.12 -7.59
C ILE A 57 0.97 -6.26 -6.23
N THR A 58 2.08 -7.01 -6.20
CA THR A 58 2.81 -7.30 -4.95
C THR A 58 4.17 -6.63 -4.86
N ASP A 59 4.62 -5.95 -5.93
CA ASP A 59 5.87 -5.20 -5.91
C ASP A 59 5.75 -3.98 -4.99
N ALA A 60 6.68 -3.87 -4.04
CA ALA A 60 6.65 -2.81 -3.04
C ALA A 60 6.86 -1.43 -3.65
N SER A 61 7.74 -1.31 -4.66
CA SER A 61 8.02 -0.03 -5.32
C SER A 61 6.80 0.47 -6.09
N ASP A 62 6.09 -0.44 -6.76
CA ASP A 62 4.84 -0.12 -7.46
C ASP A 62 3.76 0.33 -6.48
N LEU A 63 3.61 -0.35 -5.34
CA LEU A 63 2.63 0.01 -4.32
C LEU A 63 2.94 1.38 -3.68
N VAL A 64 4.22 1.66 -3.39
CA VAL A 64 4.66 2.97 -2.89
C VAL A 64 4.37 4.06 -3.92
N SER A 65 4.82 3.88 -5.17
CA SER A 65 4.62 4.86 -6.25
C SER A 65 3.14 5.20 -6.45
N SER A 66 2.29 4.17 -6.39
CA SER A 66 0.84 4.32 -6.52
C SER A 66 0.21 5.07 -5.36
N ALA A 67 0.66 4.78 -4.14
CA ALA A 67 0.20 5.46 -2.94
C ALA A 67 0.63 6.94 -2.93
N VAL A 68 1.88 7.23 -3.29
CA VAL A 68 2.40 8.60 -3.41
C VAL A 68 1.54 9.39 -4.39
N ARG A 69 1.31 8.85 -5.58
CA ARG A 69 0.44 9.50 -6.59
C ARG A 69 -0.98 9.75 -6.06
N ALA A 70 -1.53 8.83 -5.27
CA ALA A 70 -2.84 9.03 -4.66
C ALA A 70 -2.86 10.16 -3.61
N GLY A 71 -1.71 10.41 -2.96
CA GLY A 71 -1.50 11.43 -1.92
C GLY A 71 -0.91 12.75 -2.39
N GLU A 72 -0.59 12.91 -3.67
CA GLU A 72 -0.13 14.18 -4.27
C GLU A 72 -1.18 15.29 -4.17
N THR A 73 -2.46 14.92 -4.15
CA THR A 73 -3.58 15.84 -3.93
C THR A 73 -4.19 15.58 -2.57
N ARG A 74 -4.35 16.64 -1.78
CA ARG A 74 -5.05 16.60 -0.49
C ARG A 74 -6.44 16.00 -0.67
N ALA A 75 -6.74 14.94 0.08
CA ALA A 75 -8.10 14.44 0.17
C ALA A 75 -8.95 15.46 0.95
N ALA A 76 -10.14 15.76 0.42
CA ALA A 76 -11.14 16.62 1.03
C ALA A 76 -11.83 15.92 2.21
#